data_AF-A0A7X9NQ89-F1
#
_entry.id   AF-A0A7X9NQ89-F1
#
_cell.length_a   1.000
_cell.length_b   1.000
_cell.length_c   1.000
_cell.angle_alpha   90.00
_cell.angle_beta   90.00
_cell.angle_gamma   90.00
#
_symmetry.space_group_name_H-M   'P 1'
#
loop_
_entity.id
_entity.type
_entity.pdbx_description
1 polymer ?
#
loop_
_entity_poly.entity_id
_entity_poly.type
_entity_poly.pdbx_seq_one_letter_code
_entity_poly.pdbx_strand_id
1 'polypeptide(L)'
;MKSSKYYYSQLMALSSKIGNIIDPFADLGNFDNRTMTFFDEVEDLISTKTNKPYDFFMQEKIKEMRKVYLEYQKALIKELQKDERKSYAETEIEKERIKQEITFLLSLGFNSIQVAKMSGYSESVIRNNYRQSDYNQMNVPTYFSKATVSLQPDLFFFPESVEKEKERGRSILDRASNLKKWQEGDNSWQPNKERQFHQLSLF
;
A
#
# COMPACT_ATOMS: atom_id res chain seq x y z
N MET A 1 -8.10 -18.87 -22.46
CA MET A 1 -9.10 -18.25 -21.56
C MET A 1 -10.17 -17.65 -22.44
N LYS A 2 -11.45 -17.87 -22.13
CA LYS A 2 -12.56 -17.39 -22.97
C LYS A 2 -12.78 -15.89 -22.73
N SER A 3 -13.39 -15.19 -23.69
CA SER A 3 -13.63 -13.74 -23.59
C SER A 3 -14.77 -13.40 -22.63
N SER A 4 -14.82 -12.16 -22.16
CA SER A 4 -15.94 -11.65 -21.34
C SER A 4 -17.28 -11.84 -22.04
N LYS A 5 -17.34 -11.58 -23.36
CA LYS A 5 -18.52 -11.79 -24.21
C LYS A 5 -19.04 -13.24 -24.18
N TYR A 6 -18.14 -14.22 -24.07
CA TYR A 6 -18.53 -15.63 -23.98
C TYR A 6 -19.21 -15.94 -22.65
N TYR A 7 -18.67 -15.47 -21.54
CA TYR A 7 -19.29 -15.72 -20.23
C TYR A 7 -20.59 -14.94 -20.06
N TYR A 8 -20.67 -13.73 -20.63
CA TYR A 8 -21.92 -12.97 -20.72
C TYR A 8 -23.00 -13.77 -21.45
N SER A 9 -22.71 -14.31 -22.63
CA SER A 9 -23.71 -15.10 -23.37
C SER A 9 -24.11 -16.37 -22.64
N GLN A 10 -23.19 -17.00 -21.90
CA GLN A 10 -23.53 -18.11 -21.01
C GLN A 10 -24.49 -17.71 -19.88
N LEU A 11 -24.25 -16.58 -19.20
CA LEU A 11 -25.16 -16.08 -18.16
C LEU A 11 -26.56 -15.84 -18.73
N MET A 12 -26.64 -15.20 -19.89
CA MET A 12 -27.92 -14.94 -20.56
C MET A 12 -28.63 -16.24 -20.98
N ALA A 13 -27.88 -17.23 -21.45
CA ALA A 13 -28.42 -18.54 -21.81
C ALA A 13 -28.96 -19.29 -20.58
N LEU A 14 -28.24 -19.26 -19.46
CA LEU A 14 -28.69 -19.85 -18.19
C LEU A 14 -29.98 -19.18 -17.70
N SER A 15 -30.03 -17.85 -17.72
CA SER A 15 -31.24 -17.08 -17.40
C SER A 15 -32.40 -17.45 -18.31
N SER A 16 -32.16 -17.51 -19.62
CA SER A 16 -33.19 -17.83 -20.61
C SER A 16 -33.75 -19.24 -20.43
N LYS A 17 -32.89 -20.21 -20.06
CA LYS A 17 -33.29 -21.62 -19.83
C LYS A 17 -34.31 -21.77 -18.70
N ILE A 18 -34.28 -20.87 -17.72
CA ILE A 18 -35.24 -20.82 -16.62
C ILE A 18 -36.33 -19.75 -16.83
N GLY A 19 -36.56 -19.31 -18.06
CA GLY A 19 -37.62 -18.34 -18.39
C GLY A 19 -37.31 -16.91 -17.96
N ASN A 20 -36.03 -16.54 -17.84
CA ASN A 20 -35.57 -15.24 -17.36
C ASN A 20 -36.13 -14.86 -15.98
N ILE A 21 -36.33 -15.84 -15.10
CA ILE A 21 -36.82 -15.62 -13.74
C ILE A 21 -35.76 -14.94 -12.87
N ILE A 22 -34.49 -15.35 -13.01
CA ILE A 22 -33.34 -14.80 -12.29
C ILE A 22 -32.57 -13.90 -13.25
N ASP A 23 -32.43 -12.62 -12.90
CA ASP A 23 -31.53 -11.68 -13.56
C ASP A 23 -30.09 -11.90 -13.05
N PRO A 24 -29.15 -12.30 -13.91
CA PRO A 24 -27.76 -12.56 -13.51
C PRO A 24 -26.99 -11.33 -12.98
N PHE A 25 -27.52 -10.11 -13.11
CA PHE A 25 -26.88 -8.89 -12.64
C PHE A 25 -27.57 -8.25 -11.43
N ALA A 26 -28.84 -8.58 -11.19
CA ALA A 26 -29.59 -8.05 -10.04
C ALA A 26 -29.83 -9.09 -8.96
N ASP A 27 -30.09 -10.35 -9.34
CA ASP A 27 -30.59 -11.38 -8.43
C ASP A 27 -29.50 -12.29 -7.86
N LEU A 28 -28.23 -12.12 -8.24
CA LEU A 28 -27.12 -12.92 -7.71
C LEU A 28 -26.61 -12.42 -6.35
N GLY A 29 -27.12 -11.30 -5.84
CA GLY A 29 -26.66 -10.66 -4.60
C GLY A 29 -25.49 -9.70 -4.80
N ASN A 30 -25.08 -9.07 -3.70
CA ASN A 30 -24.01 -8.08 -3.66
C ASN A 30 -22.67 -8.76 -3.87
N PHE A 31 -21.96 -8.32 -4.92
CA PHE A 31 -20.67 -8.87 -5.31
C PHE A 31 -19.53 -7.88 -5.04
N ASP A 32 -18.48 -8.35 -4.37
CA ASP A 32 -17.26 -7.59 -4.18
C ASP A 32 -16.27 -7.85 -5.33
N ASN A 33 -16.08 -6.83 -6.16
CA ASN A 33 -15.11 -6.88 -7.26
C ASN A 33 -13.66 -7.00 -6.77
N ARG A 34 -13.35 -6.56 -5.54
CA ARG A 34 -11.99 -6.55 -5.00
C ARG A 34 -11.59 -7.93 -4.47
N THR A 35 -12.44 -8.56 -3.67
CA THR A 35 -12.18 -9.90 -3.11
C THR A 35 -12.66 -11.03 -3.99
N MET A 36 -13.45 -10.74 -5.04
CA MET A 36 -14.06 -11.72 -5.94
C MET A 36 -15.00 -12.70 -5.21
N THR A 37 -15.86 -12.16 -4.35
CA THR A 37 -16.79 -12.94 -3.53
C THR A 37 -18.15 -12.28 -3.43
N PHE A 38 -19.19 -13.07 -3.27
CA PHE A 38 -20.53 -12.57 -2.93
C PHE A 38 -20.64 -12.40 -1.41
N PHE A 39 -21.25 -11.30 -0.96
CA PHE A 39 -21.50 -11.08 0.47
C PHE A 39 -22.70 -11.87 0.97
N ASP A 40 -23.75 -11.93 0.16
CA ASP A 40 -25.02 -12.53 0.55
C ASP A 40 -24.99 -14.05 0.36
N GLU A 41 -25.50 -14.79 1.33
CA GLU A 41 -25.81 -16.22 1.16
C GLU A 41 -26.92 -16.39 0.12
N VAL A 42 -26.93 -17.52 -0.59
CA VAL A 42 -27.90 -17.72 -1.70
C VAL A 42 -29.30 -17.93 -1.15
N GLU A 43 -29.38 -18.53 0.03
CA GLU A 43 -30.57 -18.88 0.78
C GLU A 43 -31.34 -17.62 1.22
N ASP A 44 -30.64 -16.51 1.43
CA ASP A 44 -31.19 -15.22 1.89
C ASP A 44 -31.59 -14.29 0.73
N LEU A 45 -31.34 -14.69 -0.52
CA LEU A 45 -31.66 -13.87 -1.68
C LEU A 45 -33.17 -13.79 -1.92
N ILE A 46 -33.64 -12.56 -2.12
CA ILE A 46 -35.02 -12.24 -2.48
C ILE A 46 -35.07 -11.89 -3.96
N SER A 47 -36.04 -12.46 -4.66
CA SER A 47 -36.23 -12.19 -6.08
C SER A 47 -36.67 -10.76 -6.32
N THR A 48 -35.96 -10.03 -7.19
CA THR A 48 -36.32 -8.65 -7.55
C THR A 48 -37.70 -8.56 -8.22
N LYS A 49 -38.17 -9.64 -8.86
CA LYS A 49 -39.45 -9.67 -9.59
C LYS A 49 -40.64 -10.03 -8.71
N THR A 50 -40.48 -11.04 -7.86
CA THR A 50 -41.59 -11.59 -7.07
C THR A 50 -41.59 -11.09 -5.63
N ASN A 51 -40.51 -10.44 -5.20
CA ASN A 51 -40.27 -9.98 -3.83
C ASN A 51 -40.43 -11.09 -2.78
N LYS A 52 -40.12 -12.33 -3.18
CA LYS A 52 -40.18 -13.55 -2.37
C LYS A 52 -38.81 -14.23 -2.42
N PRO A 53 -38.46 -15.01 -1.38
CA PRO A 53 -37.23 -15.81 -1.40
C PRO A 53 -37.27 -16.82 -2.54
N TYR A 54 -36.09 -17.11 -3.09
CA TYR A 54 -35.95 -18.13 -4.12
C TYR A 54 -36.19 -19.54 -3.56
N ASP A 55 -36.84 -20.39 -4.34
CA ASP A 55 -36.96 -21.81 -4.01
C ASP A 55 -35.61 -22.53 -4.13
N PHE A 56 -35.52 -23.73 -3.56
CA PHE A 56 -34.29 -24.52 -3.56
C PHE A 56 -33.72 -24.79 -4.98
N PHE A 57 -34.59 -25.01 -5.96
CA PHE A 57 -34.16 -25.27 -7.34
C PHE A 57 -33.56 -24.02 -7.99
N MET A 58 -34.16 -22.85 -7.74
CA MET A 58 -33.67 -21.56 -8.19
C MET A 58 -32.39 -21.15 -7.46
N GLN A 59 -32.26 -21.46 -6.18
CA GLN A 59 -31.01 -21.28 -5.43
C GLN A 59 -29.85 -22.08 -6.02
N GLU A 60 -30.06 -23.34 -6.41
CA GLU A 60 -29.07 -24.14 -7.14
C GLU A 60 -28.67 -23.48 -8.47
N LYS A 61 -29.64 -22.90 -9.20
CA LYS A 61 -29.39 -22.17 -10.44
C LYS A 61 -28.61 -20.87 -10.20
N ILE A 62 -28.89 -20.15 -9.12
CA ILE A 62 -28.11 -18.98 -8.70
C ILE A 62 -26.67 -19.39 -8.39
N LYS A 63 -26.44 -20.52 -7.69
CA LYS A 63 -25.08 -21.04 -7.43
C LYS A 63 -24.33 -21.34 -8.73
N GLU A 64 -25.02 -21.92 -9.73
CA GLU A 64 -24.46 -22.14 -11.07
C GLU A 64 -24.10 -20.82 -11.77
N MET A 65 -25.01 -19.84 -11.75
CA MET A 65 -24.80 -18.51 -12.34
C MET A 65 -23.67 -17.74 -11.66
N ARG A 66 -23.58 -17.77 -10.32
CA ARG A 66 -22.50 -17.14 -9.55
C ARG A 66 -21.11 -17.63 -9.98
N LYS A 67 -20.96 -18.92 -10.30
CA LYS A 67 -19.70 -19.49 -10.84
C LYS A 67 -19.34 -18.88 -12.20
N VAL A 68 -20.32 -18.79 -13.11
CA VAL A 68 -20.10 -18.19 -14.44
C VAL A 68 -19.83 -16.69 -14.33
N TYR A 69 -20.53 -16.01 -13.43
CA TYR A 69 -20.36 -14.59 -13.14
C TYR A 69 -18.94 -14.27 -12.64
N LEU A 70 -18.39 -15.13 -11.78
CA LEU A 70 -17.01 -15.00 -11.33
C LEU A 70 -16.01 -15.08 -12.49
N GLU A 71 -16.21 -16.03 -13.40
CA GLU A 71 -15.34 -16.16 -14.58
C GLU A 71 -15.53 -14.98 -15.56
N TYR A 72 -16.74 -14.45 -15.66
CA TYR A 72 -17.03 -13.21 -16.40
C TYR A 72 -16.24 -12.01 -15.83
N GLN A 73 -16.27 -11.82 -14.51
CA GLN A 73 -15.55 -10.72 -13.85
C GLN A 73 -14.03 -10.85 -14.01
N LYS A 74 -13.48 -12.07 -13.87
CA LYS A 74 -12.06 -12.33 -14.15
C LYS A 74 -11.68 -12.03 -15.61
N ALA A 75 -12.55 -12.39 -16.55
CA ALA A 75 -12.32 -12.12 -17.97
C ALA A 75 -12.34 -10.60 -18.27
N LEU A 76 -13.28 -9.85 -17.66
CA LEU A 76 -13.33 -8.39 -17.78
C LEU A 76 -12.05 -7.73 -17.29
N ILE A 77 -11.58 -8.05 -16.07
CA ILE A 77 -10.34 -7.48 -15.53
C ILE A 77 -9.15 -7.78 -16.45
N LYS A 78 -9.07 -8.99 -16.99
CA LYS A 78 -7.98 -9.37 -17.88
C LYS A 78 -8.03 -8.64 -19.22
N GLU A 79 -9.21 -8.43 -19.77
CA GLU A 79 -9.40 -7.65 -21.00
C GLU A 79 -9.04 -6.18 -20.76
N LEU A 80 -9.48 -5.59 -19.65
CA LEU A 80 -9.09 -4.25 -19.23
C LEU A 80 -7.57 -4.13 -19.07
N GLN A 81 -6.92 -5.05 -18.37
CA GLN A 81 -5.46 -5.08 -18.25
C GLN A 81 -4.76 -5.28 -19.60
N LYS A 82 -5.37 -6.01 -20.53
CA LYS A 82 -4.80 -6.20 -21.88
C LYS A 82 -4.91 -4.91 -22.69
N ASP A 83 -5.96 -4.15 -22.52
CA ASP A 83 -6.12 -2.84 -23.16
C ASP A 83 -5.29 -1.75 -22.46
N GLU A 84 -5.10 -1.80 -21.14
CA GLU A 84 -4.11 -1.00 -20.40
C GLU A 84 -2.68 -1.29 -20.87
N ARG A 85 -2.33 -2.56 -21.10
CA ARG A 85 -1.03 -2.95 -21.69
C ARG A 85 -0.87 -2.51 -23.14
N LYS A 86 -1.96 -2.24 -23.87
CA LYS A 86 -1.90 -1.55 -25.18
C LYS A 86 -1.87 -0.04 -25.02
N SER A 87 -2.43 0.47 -23.92
CA SER A 87 -2.45 1.86 -23.48
C SER A 87 -1.23 2.23 -22.62
N TYR A 88 -0.04 1.75 -22.99
CA TYR A 88 1.20 2.47 -22.66
C TYR A 88 1.30 3.82 -23.42
N ALA A 89 0.22 4.27 -24.06
CA ALA A 89 -0.03 5.69 -24.21
C ALA A 89 -0.54 6.22 -22.86
N GLU A 90 0.39 6.51 -21.94
CA GLU A 90 0.11 7.31 -20.74
C GLU A 90 -0.72 8.53 -21.16
N THR A 91 -1.97 8.63 -20.68
CA THR A 91 -2.80 9.83 -20.87
C THR A 91 -2.06 11.02 -20.29
N GLU A 92 -2.09 12.18 -20.97
CA GLU A 92 -1.35 13.38 -20.52
C GLU A 92 -1.69 13.77 -19.07
N ILE A 93 -2.94 13.52 -18.67
CA ILE A 93 -3.45 13.74 -17.31
C ILE A 93 -2.71 12.89 -16.27
N GLU A 94 -2.44 11.62 -16.58
CA GLU A 94 -1.74 10.72 -15.64
C GLU A 94 -0.26 11.10 -15.52
N LYS A 95 0.37 11.51 -16.62
CA LYS A 95 1.75 12.06 -16.59
C LYS A 95 1.83 13.31 -15.71
N GLU A 96 0.86 14.21 -15.83
CA GLU A 96 0.80 15.42 -15.03
C GLU A 96 0.58 15.12 -13.55
N ARG A 97 -0.31 14.18 -13.23
CA ARG A 97 -0.54 13.74 -11.85
C ARG A 97 0.71 13.14 -11.23
N ILE A 98 1.37 12.23 -11.94
CA ILE A 98 2.62 11.59 -11.47
C ILE A 98 3.72 12.65 -11.31
N LYS A 99 3.80 13.61 -12.24
CA LYS A 99 4.72 14.75 -12.14
C LYS A 99 4.46 15.57 -10.88
N GLN A 100 3.20 15.91 -10.59
CA GLN A 100 2.82 16.65 -9.39
C GLN A 100 3.17 15.91 -8.10
N GLU A 101 2.95 14.60 -8.08
CA GLU A 101 3.30 13.75 -6.92
C GLU A 101 4.82 13.72 -6.69
N ILE A 102 5.60 13.50 -7.75
CA ILE A 102 7.07 13.49 -7.68
C ILE A 102 7.59 14.86 -7.21
N THR A 103 7.13 15.96 -7.78
CA THR A 103 7.61 17.30 -7.39
C THR A 103 7.21 17.66 -5.97
N PHE A 104 6.01 17.27 -5.53
CA PHE A 104 5.56 17.46 -4.15
C PHE A 104 6.46 16.71 -3.17
N LEU A 105 6.72 15.42 -3.40
CA LEU A 105 7.57 14.63 -2.50
C LEU A 105 9.03 15.16 -2.47
N LEU A 106 9.56 15.57 -3.62
CA LEU A 106 10.87 16.22 -3.66
C LEU A 106 10.87 17.54 -2.87
N SER A 107 9.80 18.32 -2.94
CA SER A 107 9.71 19.58 -2.19
C SER A 107 9.71 19.40 -0.67
N LEU A 108 9.21 18.26 -0.19
CA LEU A 108 9.26 17.85 1.22
C LEU A 108 10.65 17.37 1.66
N GLY A 109 11.63 17.29 0.75
CA GLY A 109 13.00 16.88 1.05
C GLY A 109 13.24 15.37 0.98
N PHE A 110 12.29 14.57 0.48
CA PHE A 110 12.51 13.15 0.27
C PHE A 110 13.51 12.90 -0.86
N ASN A 111 14.36 11.89 -0.69
CA ASN A 111 15.36 11.53 -1.71
C ASN A 111 14.75 10.72 -2.86
N SER A 112 15.43 10.65 -4.01
CA SER A 112 14.93 9.96 -5.22
C SER A 112 14.55 8.50 -5.00
N ILE A 113 15.26 7.79 -4.09
CA ILE A 113 14.97 6.38 -3.75
C ILE A 113 13.64 6.28 -2.99
N GLN A 114 13.40 7.19 -2.04
CA GLN A 114 12.16 7.27 -1.27
C GLN A 114 11.00 7.65 -2.18
N VAL A 115 11.19 8.63 -3.05
CA VAL A 115 10.17 9.05 -4.02
C VAL A 115 9.80 7.90 -4.95
N ALA A 116 10.78 7.17 -5.50
CA ALA A 116 10.53 6.00 -6.36
C ALA A 116 9.68 4.92 -5.68
N LYS A 117 9.93 4.65 -4.40
CA LYS A 117 9.14 3.69 -3.62
C LYS A 117 7.69 4.14 -3.36
N MET A 118 7.48 5.45 -3.24
CA MET A 118 6.16 6.03 -2.96
C MET A 118 5.32 6.20 -4.22
N SER A 119 5.90 6.70 -5.31
CA SER A 119 5.20 6.96 -6.57
C SER A 119 5.14 5.76 -7.52
N GLY A 120 5.89 4.69 -7.24
CA GLY A 120 6.00 3.53 -8.14
C GLY A 120 6.78 3.81 -9.43
N TYR A 121 7.41 4.98 -9.56
CA TYR A 121 8.17 5.40 -10.73
C TYR A 121 9.64 4.97 -10.62
N SER A 122 10.31 4.84 -11.77
CA SER A 122 11.72 4.44 -11.81
C SER A 122 12.63 5.50 -11.19
N GLU A 123 13.45 5.09 -10.22
CA GLU A 123 14.45 5.95 -9.58
C GLU A 123 15.37 6.63 -10.60
N SER A 124 15.80 5.89 -11.63
CA SER A 124 16.66 6.42 -12.70
C SER A 124 15.97 7.56 -13.46
N VAL A 125 14.67 7.41 -13.74
CA VAL A 125 13.87 8.43 -14.42
C VAL A 125 13.70 9.66 -13.54
N ILE A 126 13.44 9.46 -12.23
CA ILE A 126 13.33 10.56 -11.28
C ILE A 126 14.65 11.35 -11.21
N ARG A 127 15.77 10.66 -11.02
CA ARG A 127 17.10 11.30 -10.90
C ARG A 127 17.51 12.06 -12.15
N ASN A 128 17.17 11.54 -13.33
CA ASN A 128 17.57 12.16 -14.60
C ASN A 128 16.70 13.37 -14.99
N ASN A 129 15.42 13.37 -14.61
CA ASN A 129 14.46 14.40 -15.04
C ASN A 129 14.09 15.41 -13.93
N TYR A 130 14.30 15.07 -12.65
CA TYR A 130 13.91 15.88 -11.51
C TYR A 130 15.09 16.05 -10.56
N ARG A 131 15.82 17.15 -10.73
CA ARG A 131 16.91 17.52 -9.82
C ARG A 131 16.34 17.99 -8.48
N GLN A 132 16.78 17.36 -7.40
CA GLN A 132 16.34 17.68 -6.03
C GLN A 132 16.52 19.18 -5.70
N SER A 133 17.62 19.79 -6.16
CA SER A 133 17.93 21.21 -5.95
C SER A 133 16.84 22.15 -6.44
N ASP A 134 16.09 21.74 -7.45
CA ASP A 134 15.14 22.60 -8.13
C ASP A 134 13.79 22.64 -7.40
N TYR A 135 13.55 21.68 -6.50
CA TYR A 135 12.27 21.51 -5.79
C TYR A 135 12.41 21.62 -4.27
N ASN A 136 13.60 21.42 -3.69
CA ASN A 136 13.82 21.50 -2.25
C ASN A 136 13.55 22.91 -1.69
N GLN A 137 12.39 23.08 -1.04
CA GLN A 137 12.03 24.34 -0.35
C GLN A 137 12.53 24.38 1.11
N MET A 138 12.96 23.25 1.67
CA MET A 138 13.41 23.17 3.07
C MET A 138 14.82 23.74 3.32
N ASN A 139 15.55 24.12 2.27
CA ASN A 139 16.93 24.61 2.37
C ASN A 139 17.05 26.14 2.28
N VAL A 140 16.03 26.91 2.63
CA VAL A 140 16.22 28.36 2.82
C VAL A 140 16.97 28.55 4.15
N PRO A 141 18.25 28.93 4.17
CA PRO A 141 18.97 29.09 5.41
C PRO A 141 18.36 30.27 6.16
N THR A 142 17.74 30.02 7.30
CA THR A 142 17.26 31.08 8.17
C THR A 142 18.47 31.62 8.92
N TYR A 143 19.02 32.73 8.43
CA TYR A 143 20.13 33.40 9.11
C TYR A 143 19.58 34.17 10.31
N PHE A 144 19.84 33.68 11.51
CA PHE A 144 19.62 34.48 12.73
C PHE A 144 20.79 35.43 12.92
N SER A 145 20.52 36.74 12.93
CA SER A 145 21.54 37.71 13.32
C SER A 145 21.85 37.52 14.81
N LYS A 146 23.10 37.73 15.22
CA LYS A 146 23.50 37.58 16.64
C LYS A 146 22.68 38.45 17.60
N ALA A 147 22.03 39.51 17.09
CA ALA A 147 21.18 40.40 17.86
C ALA A 147 19.85 39.75 18.29
N THR A 148 19.24 38.88 17.46
CA THR A 148 17.95 38.25 17.79
C THR A 148 18.06 37.11 18.81
N VAL A 149 19.23 36.46 18.91
CA VAL A 149 19.50 35.39 19.90
C VAL A 149 19.51 35.91 21.34
N SER A 150 19.66 37.23 21.54
CA SER A 150 19.75 37.83 22.89
C SER A 150 18.40 38.03 23.60
N LEU A 151 17.26 37.81 22.94
CA LEU A 151 15.97 38.24 23.46
C LEU A 151 15.03 37.15 23.99
N GLN A 152 15.29 35.85 23.82
CA GLN A 152 14.42 34.81 24.39
C GLN A 152 15.21 33.52 24.70
N PRO A 153 15.73 33.35 25.92
CA PRO A 153 16.40 32.11 26.35
C PRO A 153 15.45 30.91 26.50
N ASP A 154 14.13 31.16 26.57
CA ASP A 154 13.18 30.17 27.09
C ASP A 154 12.40 29.41 25.99
N LEU A 155 12.58 29.77 24.71
CA LEU A 155 11.81 29.20 23.59
C LEU A 155 12.59 28.23 22.70
N PHE A 156 13.90 28.06 22.93
CA PHE A 156 14.72 27.09 22.22
C PHE A 156 15.16 25.99 23.18
N PHE A 157 14.40 24.90 23.22
CA PHE A 157 14.84 23.64 23.82
C PHE A 157 15.97 23.06 22.95
N PHE A 158 17.21 23.47 23.20
CA PHE A 158 18.37 22.75 22.70
C PHE A 158 18.45 21.43 23.47
N PRO A 159 18.35 20.25 22.82
CA PRO A 159 18.53 18.99 23.51
C PRO A 159 19.93 18.98 24.12
N GLU A 160 19.92 18.76 25.43
CA GLU A 160 21.03 18.79 26.36
C GLU A 160 22.28 18.06 25.83
N SER A 161 23.28 18.87 25.48
CA SER A 161 24.73 18.59 25.45
C SER A 161 25.25 17.49 24.48
N VAL A 162 26.15 17.93 23.60
CA VAL A 162 27.08 17.15 22.74
C VAL A 162 27.88 16.09 23.53
N GLU A 163 27.89 16.14 24.85
CA GLU A 163 28.57 15.19 25.73
C GLU A 163 27.91 13.81 25.76
N LYS A 164 26.57 13.72 25.70
CA LYS A 164 25.86 12.43 25.61
C LYS A 164 26.13 11.71 24.29
N GLU A 165 26.37 12.44 23.20
CA GLU A 165 26.79 11.86 21.91
C GLU A 165 28.25 11.39 21.92
N LYS A 166 29.16 12.11 22.60
CA LYS A 166 30.54 11.64 22.80
C LYS A 166 30.59 10.38 23.65
N GLU A 167 29.73 10.25 24.66
CA GLU A 167 29.61 9.03 25.47
C GLU A 167 29.04 7.85 24.68
N ARG A 168 28.02 8.08 23.84
CA ARG A 168 27.50 7.05 22.92
C ARG A 168 28.53 6.63 21.86
N GLY A 169 29.31 7.58 21.33
CA GLY A 169 30.41 7.31 20.40
C GLY A 169 31.52 6.47 21.03
N ARG A 170 31.90 6.76 22.28
CA ARG A 170 32.86 5.95 23.05
C ARG A 170 32.32 4.54 23.34
N SER A 171 31.04 4.43 23.71
CA SER A 171 30.37 3.13 23.91
C SER A 171 30.38 2.23 22.67
N ILE A 172 30.27 2.81 21.48
CA ILE A 172 30.30 2.07 20.20
C ILE A 172 31.74 1.63 19.86
N LEU A 173 32.73 2.51 20.08
CA LEU A 173 34.16 2.19 19.87
C LEU A 173 34.68 1.12 20.85
N ASP A 174 34.22 1.13 22.10
CA ASP A 174 34.54 0.10 23.09
C ASP A 174 33.89 -1.25 22.74
N ARG A 175 32.67 -1.26 22.18
CA ARG A 175 32.03 -2.48 21.66
C ARG A 175 32.78 -3.06 20.46
N ALA A 176 33.23 -2.21 19.54
CA ALA A 176 34.00 -2.63 18.36
C ALA A 176 35.38 -3.20 18.75
N SER A 177 36.07 -2.57 19.71
CA SER A 177 37.35 -3.06 20.24
C SER A 177 37.20 -4.41 20.96
N ASN A 178 36.12 -4.60 21.72
CA ASN A 178 35.86 -5.86 22.42
C ASN A 178 35.44 -7.00 21.47
N LEU A 179 34.73 -6.72 20.38
CA LEU A 179 34.47 -7.71 19.32
C LEU A 179 35.77 -8.19 18.66
N LYS A 180 36.73 -7.29 18.45
CA LYS A 180 38.01 -7.60 17.84
C LYS A 180 38.88 -8.50 18.74
N LYS A 181 38.90 -8.24 20.05
CA LYS A 181 39.57 -9.11 21.04
C LYS A 181 38.94 -10.50 21.14
N TRP A 182 37.63 -10.60 20.96
CA TRP A 182 36.92 -11.90 20.92
C TRP A 182 37.27 -12.71 19.65
N GLN A 183 37.47 -12.04 18.52
CA GLN A 183 37.93 -12.68 17.28
C GLN A 183 39.40 -13.11 17.31
N GLU A 184 40.22 -12.46 18.13
CA GLU A 184 41.65 -12.77 18.33
C GLU A 184 41.89 -13.85 19.41
N GLY A 185 40.83 -14.45 19.97
CA GLY A 185 40.92 -15.63 20.83
C GLY A 185 41.26 -15.36 22.30
N ASP A 186 41.15 -14.12 22.76
CA ASP A 186 41.41 -13.73 24.14
C ASP A 186 40.14 -13.95 25.01
N ASN A 187 40.08 -15.08 25.72
CA ASN A 187 38.90 -15.56 26.47
C ASN A 187 38.74 -14.97 27.88
N SER A 188 39.26 -13.77 28.14
CA SER A 188 39.19 -13.13 29.46
C SER A 188 37.90 -12.34 29.73
N TRP A 189 36.96 -12.28 28.78
CA TRP A 189 35.72 -11.51 28.92
C TRP A 189 34.51 -12.34 29.40
N GLN A 190 33.85 -11.89 30.48
CA GLN A 190 32.52 -12.39 30.89
C GLN A 190 31.48 -11.26 30.88
N PRO A 191 30.27 -11.49 30.31
CA PRO A 191 29.20 -10.49 30.31
C PRO A 191 28.63 -10.26 31.71
N ASN A 192 28.38 -8.99 32.02
CA ASN A 192 27.77 -8.53 33.26
C ASN A 192 26.33 -9.08 33.42
N LYS A 193 26.03 -9.70 34.57
CA LYS A 193 24.77 -10.43 34.87
C LYS A 193 23.55 -9.54 35.19
N GLU A 194 23.61 -8.25 34.91
CA GLU A 194 22.53 -7.31 35.23
C GLU A 194 21.72 -6.93 33.99
N ARG A 195 20.83 -7.84 33.59
CA ARG A 195 19.61 -7.53 32.83
C ARG A 195 18.68 -8.75 32.93
N GLN A 196 18.18 -8.99 34.14
CA GLN A 196 17.01 -9.84 34.30
C GLN A 196 15.76 -9.03 33.95
N PHE A 197 14.92 -9.66 33.14
CA PHE A 197 13.67 -9.17 32.61
C PHE A 197 12.70 -8.81 33.74
N HIS A 198 12.20 -7.58 33.77
CA HIS A 198 10.91 -7.29 34.37
C HIS A 198 9.86 -7.26 33.25
N GLN A 199 9.22 -8.42 33.03
CA GLN A 199 7.87 -8.48 32.48
C GLN A 199 6.92 -7.99 33.58
N LEU A 200 6.28 -6.84 33.38
CA LEU A 200 5.12 -6.44 34.17
C LEU A 200 3.87 -6.94 33.44
N SER A 201 3.27 -7.98 34.00
CA SER A 201 1.88 -8.39 33.78
C SER A 201 0.96 -7.37 34.45
N LEU A 202 0.06 -6.76 33.68
CA LEU A 202 -1.09 -6.03 34.20
C LEU A 202 -2.34 -6.91 34.02
N PHE A 203 -2.85 -7.41 35.14
CA PHE A 203 -4.28 -7.57 35.39
C PHE A 203 -4.79 -6.27 36.00
#